data_AF-A0A935J962-F1
#
_entry.id   AF-A0A935J962-F1
#
_cell.length_a   1.000
_cell.length_b   1.000
_cell.length_c   1.000
_cell.angle_alpha   90.00
_cell.angle_beta   90.00
_cell.angle_gamma   90.00
#
_symmetry.space_group_name_H-M   'P 1'
#
loop_
_entity.id
_entity.type
_entity.pdbx_description
1 polymer ?
#
loop_
_entity_poly.entity_id
_entity_poly.type
_entity_poly.pdbx_seq_one_letter_code
_entity_poly.pdbx_strand_id
1 'polypeptide(L)' 'MAQPEEVILITRISPGKTIISKVETAINQDLKVVKPKREYLPKLIHYLFQAYERDVIKLSSGTTVLGINLTNLNLLKSHF' A
#
# COMPACT_ATOMS: atom_id res chain seq x y z
N MET A 1 -9.42 8.35 5.70
CA MET A 1 -9.90 7.45 6.75
C MET A 1 -9.99 6.05 6.18
N ALA A 2 -9.65 5.04 6.98
CA ALA A 2 -9.77 3.62 6.66
C ALA A 2 -10.83 2.99 7.56
N GLN A 3 -11.67 2.14 7.01
CA GLN A 3 -12.67 1.37 7.76
C GLN A 3 -12.06 0.06 8.29
N PRO A 4 -12.71 -0.62 9.26
CA PRO A 4 -12.35 -1.98 9.63
C PRO A 4 -12.28 -2.90 8.41
N GLU A 5 -11.33 -3.84 8.43
CA GLU A 5 -11.00 -4.78 7.35
C GLU A 5 -10.41 -4.12 6.08
N GLU A 6 -10.12 -2.82 6.07
CA GLU A 6 -9.43 -2.20 4.94
C GLU A 6 -7.90 -2.28 5.07
N VAL A 7 -7.24 -2.42 3.92
CA VAL A 7 -5.79 -2.43 3.84
C VAL A 7 -5.26 -1.00 3.72
N ILE A 8 -4.39 -0.62 4.65
CA ILE A 8 -3.65 0.64 4.62
C ILE A 8 -2.25 0.35 4.09
N LEU A 9 -1.86 1.04 3.02
CA LEU A 9 -0.55 1.01 2.39
C LEU A 9 0.29 2.18 2.86
N ILE A 10 1.51 1.88 3.29
CA ILE A 10 2.54 2.88 3.58
C ILE A 10 3.17 3.31 2.25
N THR A 11 3.19 4.62 1.99
CA THR A 11 3.75 5.20 0.75
C THR A 11 5.00 6.04 0.98
N ARG A 12 5.35 6.37 2.23
CA ARG A 12 6.61 7.04 2.63
C ARG A 12 7.27 6.34 3.82
N ILE A 13 8.58 6.53 3.99
CA ILE A 13 9.47 5.91 5.00
C ILE A 13 9.66 4.40 4.79
N SER A 14 8.58 3.63 4.65
CA SER A 14 8.64 2.20 4.32
C SER A 14 7.62 1.85 3.22
N PRO A 15 7.79 2.35 1.99
CA PRO A 15 6.87 2.09 0.89
C PRO A 15 6.63 0.60 0.66
N GLY A 16 5.38 0.21 0.42
CA GLY A 16 5.01 -1.17 0.08
C GLY A 16 4.56 -2.02 1.26
N LYS A 17 4.89 -1.62 2.49
CA LYS A 17 4.35 -2.27 3.68
C LYS A 17 2.87 -1.94 3.85
N THR A 18 2.12 -2.92 4.31
CA THR A 18 0.67 -2.77 4.54
C THR A 18 0.26 -3.27 5.92
N ILE A 19 -0.85 -2.74 6.40
CA ILE A 19 -1.56 -3.22 7.60
C ILE A 19 -3.05 -3.38 7.29
N ILE A 20 -3.73 -4.26 8.01
CA ILE A 20 -5.19 -4.39 7.95
C ILE A 20 -5.76 -3.67 9.16
N SER A 21 -6.61 -2.69 8.91
CA SER A 21 -7.24 -1.93 9.98
C SER A 21 -8.29 -2.78 10.70
N LYS A 22 -8.27 -2.81 12.04
CA LYS A 22 -9.31 -3.49 12.85
C LYS A 22 -10.40 -2.54 13.35
N VAL A 23 -10.16 -1.24 13.21
CA VAL A 23 -11.01 -0.16 13.70
C VAL A 23 -11.08 0.93 12.64
N GLU A 24 -12.05 1.83 12.77
CA GLU A 24 -12.02 3.05 11.99
C GLU A 24 -10.75 3.85 12.32
N THR A 25 -9.95 4.15 11.30
CA THR A 25 -8.62 4.73 11.46
C THR A 25 -8.48 5.98 10.60
N ALA A 26 -8.22 7.12 11.23
CA ALA A 26 -7.76 8.30 10.51
C ALA A 26 -6.34 8.05 9.96
N ILE A 27 -6.11 8.41 8.69
CA ILE A 27 -4.81 8.23 8.03
C ILE A 27 -4.29 9.58 7.52
N ASN A 28 -2.97 9.77 7.56
CA ASN A 28 -2.30 10.96 7.04
C ASN A 28 -1.93 10.79 5.55
N GLN A 29 -1.20 11.76 4.98
CA GLN A 29 -0.85 11.78 3.55
C GLN A 29 0.22 10.75 3.15
N ASP A 30 1.01 10.27 4.10
CA ASP A 30 2.04 9.23 3.89
C ASP A 30 1.42 7.84 3.73
N LEU A 31 0.12 7.71 4.00
CA LEU A 31 -0.64 6.48 3.94
C LEU A 31 -1.72 6.57 2.86
N LYS A 32 -2.11 5.42 2.32
CA LYS A 32 -3.23 5.28 1.39
C LYS A 32 -4.08 4.07 1.75
N VAL A 33 -5.40 4.19 1.62
CA VAL A 33 -6.28 3.02 1.68
C VAL A 33 -6.26 2.34 0.31
N VAL A 34 -6.02 1.03 0.30
CA VAL A 34 -6.09 0.23 -0.92
C VAL A 34 -7.56 -0.06 -1.23
N LYS A 35 -8.01 0.39 -2.40
CA LYS A 35 -9.36 0.17 -2.91
C LYS A 35 -9.27 -0.72 -4.16
N PRO A 36 -9.34 -2.05 -4.02
CA PRO A 36 -9.32 -2.94 -5.17
C PRO A 36 -10.59 -2.76 -6.03
N LYS A 37 -10.49 -3.03 -7.33
CA LYS A 37 -11.63 -2.93 -8.26
C LYS A 37 -12.69 -4.02 -8.02
N ARG A 38 -12.30 -5.10 -7.35
CA ARG A 38 -13.13 -6.26 -7.01
C ARG A 38 -12.96 -6.54 -5.53
N GLU A 39 -13.94 -7.23 -4.96
CA GLU A 39 -13.85 -7.69 -3.58
C GLU A 39 -12.80 -8.80 -3.46
N TYR A 40 -11.83 -8.58 -2.60
CA TYR A 40 -10.81 -9.56 -2.24
C TYR A 40 -10.69 -9.61 -0.73
N LEU A 41 -10.28 -10.76 -0.20
CA LEU A 41 -9.95 -10.87 1.22
C LEU A 41 -8.82 -9.89 1.57
N PRO A 42 -8.94 -9.07 2.63
CA PRO A 42 -7.92 -8.11 3.03
C PRO A 42 -6.54 -8.76 3.24
N LYS A 43 -6.53 -9.98 3.77
CA LYS A 43 -5.32 -10.80 3.91
C LYS A 43 -4.65 -11.13 2.58
N LEU A 44 -5.42 -11.42 1.53
CA LEU A 44 -4.86 -11.69 0.20
C LEU A 44 -4.14 -10.45 -0.33
N ILE A 45 -4.76 -9.29 -0.22
CA ILE A 45 -4.16 -8.01 -0.62
C ILE A 45 -2.88 -7.75 0.18
N HIS A 46 -2.93 -7.95 1.50
CA HIS A 46 -1.77 -7.81 2.38
C HIS A 46 -0.59 -8.70 1.95
N TYR A 47 -0.84 -10.00 1.72
CA TYR A 47 0.19 -10.94 1.26
C TYR A 47 0.71 -10.59 -0.14
N LEU A 48 -0.14 -10.06 -1.01
CA LEU A 48 0.26 -9.64 -2.34
C LEU A 48 1.24 -8.46 -2.28
N PHE A 49 0.97 -7.45 -1.43
CA PHE A 49 1.91 -6.35 -1.20
C PHE A 49 3.22 -6.82 -0.57
N GLN A 50 3.18 -7.81 0.33
CA GLN A 50 4.40 -8.43 0.86
C GLN A 50 5.23 -9.11 -0.23
N ALA A 51 4.59 -9.80 -1.18
CA ALA A 51 5.28 -10.42 -2.31
C ALA A 51 5.96 -9.38 -3.22
N TYR A 52 5.34 -8.21 -3.41
CA TYR A 52 5.87 -7.12 -4.24
C TYR A 52 6.71 -6.08 -3.49
N GLU A 53 6.99 -6.26 -2.19
CA GLU A 53 7.67 -5.25 -1.37
C GLU A 53 8.98 -4.80 -2.01
N ARG A 54 9.78 -5.75 -2.51
CA ARG A 54 11.06 -5.44 -3.19
C ARG A 54 10.88 -4.59 -4.44
N ASP A 55 9.84 -4.85 -5.22
CA ASP A 55 9.60 -4.10 -6.46
C ASP A 55 9.03 -2.71 -6.16
N VAL A 56 8.21 -2.57 -5.13
CA VAL A 56 7.79 -1.26 -4.61
C VAL A 56 8.99 -0.43 -4.17
N ILE A 57 9.93 -1.04 -3.43
CA ILE A 57 11.15 -0.35 -2.98
C ILE A 57 12.02 0.08 -4.17
N LYS A 58 12.20 -0.77 -5.20
CA LYS A 58 12.95 -0.40 -6.42
C LYS A 58 12.32 0.77 -7.18
N LEU A 59 11.00 0.88 -7.15
CA LEU A 59 10.23 1.96 -7.79
C LEU A 59 10.09 3.22 -6.93
N SER A 60 10.55 3.16 -5.68
CA SER A 60 10.53 4.29 -4.75
C SER A 60 11.73 5.22 -4.98
N SER A 61 11.60 6.47 -4.53
CA SER A 61 12.61 7.51 -4.70
C SER A 61 12.76 8.35 -3.43
N GLY A 62 13.88 9.07 -3.33
CA GLY A 62 14.24 9.88 -2.16
C GLY A 62 15.39 9.26 -1.36
N THR A 63 16.34 10.11 -0.95
CA THR A 63 17.56 9.71 -0.25
C THR A 63 17.38 9.70 1.27
N THR A 64 16.70 10.70 1.82
CA THR A 64 16.44 10.83 3.27
C THR A 64 15.08 10.23 3.68
N VAL A 65 14.06 10.41 2.85
CA VAL A 65 12.74 9.80 3.06
C VAL A 65 12.32 9.11 1.78
N LEU A 66 12.37 7.79 1.79
CA LEU A 66 11.96 6.97 0.67
C LEU A 66 10.44 7.06 0.48
N GLY A 67 9.99 7.23 -0.75
CA GLY A 67 8.57 7.32 -1.09
C GLY A 67 8.23 6.79 -2.47
N ILE A 68 7.00 6.29 -2.63
CA ILE A 68 6.44 5.88 -3.92
C ILE A 68 5.25 6.76 -4.28
N ASN A 69 5.22 7.24 -5.54
CA ASN A 69 4.06 7.95 -6.07
C ASN A 69 3.07 6.98 -6.73
N LEU A 70 1.85 7.45 -6.99
CA LEU A 70 0.80 6.60 -7.57
C LEU A 70 1.13 6.13 -8.99
N THR A 71 1.85 6.91 -9.79
CA THR A 71 2.26 6.54 -11.15
C THR A 71 3.15 5.30 -11.12
N ASN A 72 4.17 5.30 -10.27
CA ASN A 72 5.08 4.18 -10.10
C ASN A 72 4.39 2.97 -9.47
N LEU A 73 3.55 3.19 -8.46
CA LEU A 73 2.77 2.11 -7.84
C LEU A 73 1.85 1.42 -8.86
N ASN A 74 1.29 2.18 -9.80
CA ASN A 74 0.42 1.66 -10.84
C ASN A 74 1.15 0.77 -11.87
N LEU A 75 2.48 0.83 -11.97
CA LEU A 75 3.23 -0.09 -12.84
C LEU A 75 3.13 -1.54 -12.36
N LEU A 76 2.84 -1.74 -11.07
CA LEU A 76 2.60 -3.07 -10.51
C LEU A 76 1.20 -3.60 -10.89
N LYS A 77 0.25 -2.75 -11.34
CA LYS A 77 -1.15 -3.10 -11.64
C LYS A 77 -1.35 -4.17 -12.71
N SER A 78 -0.33 -4.50 -13.50
CA SER A 78 -0.42 -5.63 -14.45
C SER A 78 -0.70 -6.98 -13.76
N HIS A 79 -0.67 -7.04 -12.43
CA HIS A 79 -0.92 -8.23 -11.62
C HIS A 79 -2.11 -8.13 -10.63
N PHE A 80 -2.94 -7.06 -10.65
CA PHE A 80 -4.02 -6.80 -9.67
C PHE A 80 -5.40 -6.53 -10.29
#